data_AF-A0A423TV73-F1
#
_entry.id   AF-A0A423TV73-F1
#
_cell.length_a   1.000
_cell.length_b   1.000
_cell.length_c   1.000
_cell.angle_alpha   90.00
_cell.angle_beta   90.00
_cell.angle_gamma   90.00
#
_symmetry.space_group_name_H-M   'P 1'
#
loop_
_entity.id
_entity.type
_entity.pdbx_description
1 polymer ?
#
loop_
_entity_poly.entity_id
_entity_poly.type
_entity_poly.pdbx_seq_one_letter_code
_entity_poly.pdbx_strand_id
1 'polypeptide(L)'
;MRYVNLTIAITFSKVSPVIKKQFGCYQDFVDKEYMTEREKEAIERLDGNCGTHITYVPIMWACKAVDRARLEGNIRSNSAQKTVTDEILKVRGRCGSVMGWHDNNIPLVYTQVVTIAVYSFFFFSLIGEQYIDPNQGYNGYSIDLYFPVSGLLQLVFYMGWLKIAITLITNTTHPPTPLLADEPPPLPTRRVRPPPPCAGRRCGRGQGRVRQRRPRSQEELQALSFRRD
;
A
#
# COMPACT_ATOMS: atom_id res chain seq x y z
N MET A 1 23.25 -9.74 -8.77
CA MET A 1 22.13 -10.12 -7.89
C MET A 1 21.83 -9.10 -6.78
N ARG A 2 22.81 -8.63 -5.99
CA ARG A 2 22.59 -7.64 -4.90
C ARG A 2 21.70 -6.46 -5.28
N TYR A 3 21.94 -5.83 -6.43
CA TYR A 3 21.14 -4.70 -6.94
C TYR A 3 19.67 -5.02 -7.21
N VAL A 4 19.37 -6.24 -7.66
CA VAL A 4 18.00 -6.70 -7.88
C VAL A 4 17.30 -6.88 -6.53
N ASN A 5 17.96 -7.55 -5.58
CA ASN A 5 17.43 -7.74 -4.23
C ASN A 5 17.21 -6.41 -3.50
N LEU A 6 18.14 -5.47 -3.66
CA LEU A 6 18.03 -4.11 -3.12
C LEU A 6 16.81 -3.37 -3.69
N THR A 7 16.55 -3.48 -5.00
CA THR A 7 15.36 -2.90 -5.64
C THR A 7 14.08 -3.45 -5.03
N ILE A 8 14.02 -4.78 -4.87
CA ILE A 8 12.88 -5.49 -4.27
C ILE A 8 12.67 -5.01 -2.83
N ALA A 9 13.74 -4.94 -2.03
CA ALA A 9 13.68 -4.52 -0.63
C ALA A 9 13.21 -3.06 -0.48
N ILE A 10 13.70 -2.13 -1.29
CA ILE A 10 13.26 -0.72 -1.30
C ILE A 10 11.79 -0.61 -1.77
N THR A 11 11.37 -1.43 -2.73
CA THR A 11 9.98 -1.46 -3.20
C THR A 11 9.06 -1.89 -2.06
N PHE A 12 9.40 -2.99 -1.38
CA PHE A 12 8.60 -3.50 -0.28
C PHE A 12 8.65 -2.62 0.97
N SER A 13 9.73 -1.88 1.24
CA SER A 13 9.76 -0.93 2.37
C SER A 13 8.82 0.26 2.16
N LYS A 14 8.52 0.61 0.90
CA LYS A 14 7.53 1.65 0.57
C LYS A 14 6.09 1.14 0.66
N VAL A 15 5.84 -0.11 0.25
CA VAL A 15 4.48 -0.68 0.16
C VAL A 15 4.05 -1.37 1.45
N SER A 16 4.93 -2.13 2.09
CA SER A 16 4.60 -2.91 3.29
C SER A 16 4.98 -2.14 4.57
N PRO A 17 4.03 -1.94 5.49
CA PRO A 17 4.31 -1.30 6.78
C PRO A 17 5.23 -2.15 7.68
N VAL A 18 5.22 -3.48 7.54
CA VAL A 18 6.08 -4.40 8.32
C VAL A 18 7.54 -4.15 7.97
N ILE A 19 7.83 -4.10 6.67
CA ILE A 19 9.18 -3.91 6.17
C ILE A 19 9.61 -2.46 6.40
N LYS A 20 8.69 -1.49 6.29
CA LYS A 20 8.96 -0.10 6.65
C LYS A 20 9.40 0.08 8.10
N LYS A 21 8.84 -0.69 9.05
CA LYS A 21 9.28 -0.68 10.46
C LYS A 21 10.71 -1.20 10.62
N GLN A 22 11.12 -2.16 9.78
CA GLN A 22 12.46 -2.74 9.80
C GLN A 22 13.50 -1.95 9.00
N PHE A 23 13.04 -1.12 8.05
CA PHE A 23 13.86 -0.36 7.10
C PHE A 23 13.26 1.04 6.95
N GLY A 24 13.37 1.84 8.02
CA GLY A 24 12.80 3.18 8.10
C GLY A 24 13.68 4.23 7.41
N CYS A 25 15.00 4.02 7.40
CA CYS A 25 15.99 4.90 6.79
C CYS A 25 16.85 4.14 5.77
N TYR A 26 17.47 4.85 4.83
CA TYR A 26 18.49 4.28 3.95
C TYR A 26 19.70 3.74 4.74
N GLN A 27 19.97 4.24 5.95
CA GLN A 27 21.01 3.70 6.83
C GLN A 27 20.76 2.23 7.21
N ASP A 28 19.51 1.85 7.47
CA ASP A 28 19.16 0.48 7.85
C ASP A 28 19.50 -0.53 6.72
N PHE A 29 19.52 -0.06 5.47
CA PHE A 29 19.94 -0.87 4.33
C PHE A 29 21.46 -1.03 4.25
N VAL A 30 22.23 -0.06 4.74
CA VAL A 30 23.69 -0.18 4.85
C VAL A 30 24.05 -1.10 6.01
N ASP A 31 23.41 -0.93 7.17
CA ASP A 31 23.70 -1.70 8.38
C ASP A 31 23.42 -3.20 8.17
N LYS A 32 22.48 -3.54 7.27
CA LYS A 32 22.15 -4.91 6.84
C LYS A 32 22.86 -5.33 5.54
N GLU A 33 23.86 -4.56 5.10
CA GLU A 33 24.73 -4.83 3.93
C GLU A 33 24.01 -4.97 2.58
N TYR A 34 22.77 -4.50 2.45
CA TYR A 34 22.07 -4.45 1.17
C TYR A 34 22.66 -3.38 0.23
N MET A 35 23.23 -2.31 0.80
CA MET A 35 23.76 -1.16 0.07
C MET A 35 25.10 -0.71 0.68
N THR A 36 26.00 -0.16 -0.13
CA THR A 36 27.22 0.49 0.38
C THR A 36 26.97 1.97 0.72
N GLU A 37 27.81 2.56 1.56
CA GLU A 37 27.68 3.98 1.93
C GLU A 37 27.74 4.92 0.70
N ARG A 38 28.57 4.59 -0.30
CA ARG A 38 28.67 5.33 -1.57
C ARG A 38 27.37 5.29 -2.38
N GLU A 39 26.72 4.13 -2.42
CA GLU A 39 25.45 3.93 -3.12
C GLU A 39 24.31 4.66 -2.41
N LYS A 40 24.35 4.72 -1.07
CA LYS A 40 23.39 5.49 -0.26
C LYS A 40 23.51 6.98 -0.57
N GLU A 41 24.71 7.55 -0.56
CA GLU A 41 24.92 8.95 -0.91
C GLU A 41 24.40 9.28 -2.32
N ALA A 42 24.62 8.38 -3.29
CA ALA A 42 24.11 8.56 -4.65
C ALA A 42 22.58 8.59 -4.70
N ILE A 43 21.90 7.70 -3.96
CA ILE A 43 20.44 7.66 -3.88
C ILE A 43 19.89 8.89 -3.16
N GLU A 44 20.49 9.32 -2.05
CA GLU A 44 20.05 10.52 -1.31
C GLU A 44 20.19 11.79 -2.15
N ARG A 45 21.27 11.91 -2.94
CA ARG A 45 21.45 13.02 -3.89
C ARG A 45 20.38 13.02 -4.98
N LEU A 46 19.98 11.86 -5.48
CA LEU A 46 18.93 11.73 -6.49
C LEU A 46 17.53 12.00 -5.91
N ASP A 47 17.29 11.62 -4.65
CA ASP A 47 16.02 11.88 -3.93
C ASP A 47 15.77 13.37 -3.74
N GLY A 48 16.80 14.12 -3.36
CA GLY A 48 16.71 15.57 -3.21
C GLY A 48 16.35 16.30 -4.51
N ASN A 49 16.69 15.72 -5.66
CA ASN A 49 16.53 16.36 -6.97
C ASN A 49 15.29 15.87 -7.74
N CYS A 50 14.77 14.68 -7.43
CA CYS A 50 13.69 14.05 -8.18
C CYS A 50 12.47 13.77 -7.29
N GLY A 51 11.34 14.44 -7.54
CA GLY A 51 10.07 14.17 -6.86
C GLY A 51 9.38 12.86 -7.27
N THR A 52 10.13 11.85 -7.70
CA THR A 52 9.63 10.56 -8.22
C THR A 52 10.26 9.39 -7.46
N HIS A 53 9.58 8.25 -7.37
CA HIS A 53 10.05 7.07 -6.63
C HIS A 53 11.38 6.55 -7.19
N ILE A 54 12.42 6.44 -6.34
CA ILE A 54 13.81 6.12 -6.70
C ILE A 54 14.07 4.61 -6.80
N THR A 55 13.02 3.81 -6.67
CA THR A 55 13.07 2.34 -6.76
C THR A 55 13.70 1.83 -8.05
N TYR A 56 13.76 2.64 -9.12
CA TYR A 56 14.40 2.27 -10.38
C TYR A 56 15.93 2.46 -10.41
N VAL A 57 16.54 3.14 -9.43
CA VAL A 57 17.99 3.43 -9.48
C VAL A 57 18.85 2.17 -9.34
N PRO A 58 18.62 1.28 -8.35
CA PRO A 58 19.44 0.08 -8.22
C PRO A 58 19.26 -0.89 -9.40
N ILE A 59 18.07 -0.96 -9.99
CA ILE A 59 17.84 -1.84 -11.16
C ILE A 59 18.53 -1.29 -12.41
N MET A 60 18.64 0.03 -12.56
CA MET A 60 19.46 0.65 -13.61
C MET A 60 20.95 0.32 -13.42
N TRP A 61 21.45 0.34 -12.18
CA TRP A 61 22.82 -0.10 -11.88
C TRP A 61 23.03 -1.58 -12.19
N ALA A 62 22.02 -2.43 -11.97
CA ALA A 62 22.06 -3.83 -12.36
C ALA A 62 22.22 -3.99 -13.88
N CYS A 63 21.45 -3.25 -14.69
CA CYS A 63 21.60 -3.26 -16.15
C CYS A 63 22.99 -2.77 -16.58
N LYS A 64 23.49 -1.68 -15.98
CA LYS A 64 24.85 -1.18 -16.26
C LYS A 64 25.95 -2.15 -15.88
N ALA A 65 25.76 -2.95 -14.83
CA ALA A 65 26.70 -4.00 -14.46
C ALA A 65 26.74 -5.12 -15.52
N VAL A 66 25.59 -5.48 -16.10
CA VAL A 66 25.49 -6.44 -17.21
C VAL A 66 26.19 -5.90 -18.46
N ASP A 67 26.00 -4.63 -18.78
CA ASP A 67 26.70 -3.98 -19.90
C ASP A 67 28.22 -3.97 -19.71
N ARG A 68 28.70 -3.69 -18.49
CA ARG A 68 30.15 -3.77 -18.17
C ARG A 68 30.69 -5.19 -18.31
N ALA A 69 29.97 -6.19 -17.82
CA ALA A 69 30.36 -7.59 -17.96
C ALA A 69 30.45 -8.04 -19.44
N ARG A 70 29.68 -7.40 -20.35
CA ARG A 70 29.82 -7.60 -21.79
C ARG A 70 31.12 -7.00 -22.32
N LEU A 71 31.43 -5.75 -21.94
CA LEU A 71 32.64 -5.04 -22.36
C LEU A 71 33.92 -5.75 -21.89
N GLU A 72 33.87 -6.33 -20.68
CA GLU A 72 34.96 -7.13 -20.10
C GLU A 72 35.09 -8.53 -20.73
N GLY A 73 34.20 -8.90 -21.65
CA GLY A 73 34.24 -10.20 -22.34
C GLY A 73 33.73 -11.39 -21.51
N ASN A 74 33.23 -11.16 -20.28
CA ASN A 74 32.63 -12.21 -19.45
C ASN A 74 31.36 -12.80 -20.09
N ILE A 75 30.61 -11.98 -20.83
CA ILE A 75 29.45 -12.42 -21.63
C ILE A 75 29.85 -12.47 -23.10
N ARG A 76 29.89 -13.68 -23.69
CA ARG A 76 30.35 -13.88 -25.08
C ARG A 76 29.28 -13.60 -26.13
N SER A 77 28.00 -13.83 -25.81
CA SER A 77 26.87 -13.74 -26.75
C SER A 77 26.00 -12.52 -26.48
N ASN A 78 25.65 -11.78 -27.53
CA ASN A 78 24.71 -10.65 -27.46
C ASN A 78 23.30 -11.13 -27.06
N SER A 79 22.91 -12.33 -27.48
CA SER A 79 21.63 -12.93 -27.10
C SER A 79 21.58 -13.20 -25.59
N ALA A 80 22.68 -13.70 -25.00
CA ALA A 80 22.76 -13.95 -23.56
C ALA A 80 22.67 -12.65 -22.74
N GLN A 81 23.34 -11.58 -23.17
CA GLN A 81 23.22 -10.26 -22.52
C GLN A 81 21.78 -9.76 -22.58
N LYS A 82 21.13 -9.84 -23.75
CA LYS A 82 19.74 -9.43 -23.93
C LYS A 82 18.81 -10.21 -23.00
N THR A 83 18.95 -11.54 -22.94
CA THR A 83 18.14 -12.38 -22.05
C THR A 83 18.27 -11.96 -20.59
N VAL A 84 19.49 -11.73 -20.09
CA VAL A 84 19.70 -11.30 -18.70
C VAL A 84 19.08 -9.93 -18.44
N THR A 85 19.27 -8.98 -19.36
CA THR A 85 18.67 -7.64 -19.26
C THR A 85 17.14 -7.71 -19.30
N ASP A 86 16.55 -8.52 -20.17
CA ASP A 86 15.11 -8.72 -20.27
C ASP A 86 14.53 -9.31 -18.97
N GLU A 87 15.21 -10.27 -18.33
CA GLU A 87 14.80 -10.80 -17.01
C GLU A 87 14.87 -9.74 -15.90
N ILE A 88 15.91 -8.90 -15.89
CA ILE A 88 16.00 -7.77 -14.94
C ILE A 88 14.85 -6.79 -15.15
N LEU A 89 14.52 -6.48 -16.40
CA LEU A 89 13.40 -5.58 -16.73
C LEU A 89 12.04 -6.20 -16.41
N LYS A 90 11.87 -7.52 -16.47
CA LYS A 90 10.66 -8.20 -15.97
C LYS A 90 10.49 -7.98 -14.46
N VAL A 91 11.57 -8.07 -13.69
CA VAL A 91 11.53 -7.77 -12.25
C VAL A 91 11.16 -6.30 -12.00
N ARG A 92 11.72 -5.37 -12.79
CA ARG A 92 11.35 -3.94 -12.73
C ARG A 92 9.86 -3.74 -13.00
N GLY A 93 9.32 -4.39 -14.03
CA GLY A 93 7.91 -4.34 -14.37
C GLY A 93 7.02 -4.79 -13.21
N ARG A 94 7.34 -5.94 -12.61
CA ARG A 94 6.61 -6.48 -11.44
C ARG A 94 6.68 -5.53 -10.23
N CYS A 95 7.85 -5.00 -9.90
CA CYS A 95 8.00 -4.02 -8.81
C CYS A 95 7.22 -2.73 -9.10
N GLY A 96 7.22 -2.28 -10.35
CA GLY A 96 6.46 -1.12 -10.81
C GLY A 96 4.95 -1.34 -10.69
N SER A 97 4.45 -2.52 -11.06
CA SER A 97 3.04 -2.87 -10.86
C SER A 97 2.65 -2.82 -9.38
N VAL A 98 3.47 -3.41 -8.49
CA VAL A 98 3.22 -3.39 -7.04
C VAL A 98 3.16 -1.96 -6.49
N MET A 99 4.06 -1.08 -6.92
CA MET A 99 4.01 0.35 -6.56
C MET A 99 2.75 1.03 -7.13
N GLY A 100 2.38 0.70 -8.37
CA GLY A 100 1.18 1.24 -9.02
C GLY A 100 -0.10 0.89 -8.28
N TRP A 101 -0.23 -0.34 -7.77
CA TRP A 101 -1.36 -0.74 -6.91
C TRP A 101 -1.38 0.01 -5.57
N HIS A 102 -0.20 0.30 -5.01
CA HIS A 102 -0.08 1.03 -3.75
C HIS A 102 -0.38 2.54 -3.91
N ASP A 103 0.07 3.16 -5.00
CA ASP A 103 -0.13 4.59 -5.21
C ASP A 103 -1.58 4.89 -5.65
N ASN A 104 -2.20 3.98 -6.41
CA ASN A 104 -3.58 4.09 -6.87
C ASN A 104 -4.53 3.27 -5.98
N ASN A 105 -4.82 3.79 -4.80
CA ASN A 105 -5.78 3.19 -3.89
C ASN A 105 -7.21 3.32 -4.43
N ILE A 106 -8.07 2.38 -4.03
CA ILE A 106 -9.51 2.42 -4.30
C ILE A 106 -10.06 3.77 -3.82
N PRO A 107 -10.80 4.52 -4.66
CA PRO A 107 -11.38 5.80 -4.27
C PRO A 107 -12.17 5.69 -2.97
N LEU A 108 -11.90 6.60 -2.04
CA LEU A 108 -12.53 6.63 -0.71
C LEU A 108 -14.07 6.67 -0.79
N VAL A 109 -14.61 7.28 -1.84
CA VAL A 109 -16.05 7.35 -2.07
C VAL A 109 -16.70 5.97 -2.23
N TYR A 110 -16.00 4.98 -2.80
CA TYR A 110 -16.59 3.65 -2.99
C TYR A 110 -16.82 2.94 -1.66
N THR A 111 -15.86 3.00 -0.73
CA THR A 111 -16.04 2.41 0.59
C THR A 111 -17.07 3.17 1.41
N GLN A 112 -17.15 4.50 1.25
CA GLN A 112 -18.16 5.34 1.91
C GLN A 112 -19.59 5.00 1.46
N VAL A 113 -19.84 4.96 0.15
CA VAL A 113 -21.18 4.67 -0.40
C VAL A 113 -21.68 3.30 0.05
N VAL A 114 -20.81 2.27 -0.02
CA VAL A 114 -21.18 0.93 0.42
C VAL A 114 -21.46 0.89 1.94
N THR A 115 -20.67 1.59 2.75
CA THR A 115 -20.89 1.65 4.21
C THR A 115 -22.23 2.32 4.53
N ILE A 116 -22.53 3.45 3.88
CA ILE A 116 -23.82 4.14 4.07
C ILE A 116 -24.97 3.23 3.66
N ALA A 117 -24.89 2.56 2.51
CA ALA A 117 -25.95 1.65 2.04
C ALA A 117 -26.23 0.51 3.03
N VAL A 118 -25.19 -0.18 3.50
CA VAL A 118 -25.32 -1.28 4.46
C VAL A 118 -25.83 -0.78 5.81
N TYR A 119 -25.33 0.36 6.29
CA TYR A 119 -25.73 0.89 7.59
C TYR A 119 -27.16 1.45 7.58
N SER A 120 -27.58 2.09 6.50
CA SER A 120 -28.96 2.53 6.31
C SER A 120 -29.92 1.35 6.22
N PHE A 121 -29.56 0.29 5.47
CA PHE A 121 -30.34 -0.94 5.43
C PHE A 121 -30.56 -1.52 6.85
N PHE A 122 -29.51 -1.57 7.66
CA PHE A 122 -29.64 -2.03 9.04
C PHE A 122 -30.44 -1.10 9.93
N PHE A 123 -30.28 0.21 9.78
CA PHE A 123 -31.03 1.20 10.53
C PHE A 123 -32.54 1.03 10.32
N PHE A 124 -32.99 0.88 9.07
CA PHE A 124 -34.41 0.65 8.77
C PHE A 124 -34.86 -0.76 9.19
N SER A 125 -34.04 -1.78 9.01
CA SER A 125 -34.37 -3.15 9.44
C SER A 125 -34.52 -3.27 10.95
N LEU A 126 -33.72 -2.52 11.73
CA LEU A 126 -33.82 -2.50 13.19
C LEU A 126 -35.15 -1.93 13.69
N ILE A 127 -35.73 -0.98 12.95
CA ILE A 127 -37.06 -0.42 13.24
C ILE A 127 -38.17 -1.34 12.70
N GLY A 128 -37.98 -1.91 11.51
CA GLY A 128 -39.00 -2.71 10.82
C GLY A 128 -39.18 -4.13 11.35
N GLU A 129 -38.14 -4.74 11.92
CA GLU A 129 -38.18 -6.10 12.48
C GLU A 129 -38.44 -6.11 14.00
N GLN A 130 -38.95 -5.01 14.56
CA GLN A 130 -39.42 -5.00 15.95
C GLN A 130 -40.69 -5.85 16.07
N TYR A 131 -40.73 -6.77 17.03
CA TYR A 131 -41.94 -7.50 17.36
C TYR A 131 -42.93 -6.54 18.05
N ILE A 132 -44.14 -6.48 17.51
CA ILE A 132 -45.23 -5.63 18.00
C ILE A 132 -46.22 -6.52 18.77
N ASP A 133 -46.88 -5.96 19.79
CA ASP A 133 -47.86 -6.67 20.60
C ASP A 133 -48.92 -7.38 19.73
N PRO A 134 -49.02 -8.73 19.79
CA PRO A 134 -49.96 -9.49 18.98
C PRO A 134 -51.42 -9.19 19.34
N ASN A 135 -51.68 -8.67 20.54
CA ASN A 135 -53.00 -8.28 21.03
C ASN A 135 -53.60 -7.08 20.28
N GLN A 136 -52.81 -6.33 19.49
CA GLN A 136 -53.27 -5.18 18.71
C GLN A 136 -53.83 -5.58 17.32
N GLY A 137 -53.75 -6.86 16.95
CA GLY A 137 -54.42 -7.40 15.75
C GLY A 137 -53.79 -7.00 14.41
N TYR A 138 -52.50 -6.64 14.38
CA TYR A 138 -51.80 -6.34 13.12
C TYR A 138 -51.59 -7.58 12.25
N ASN A 139 -51.93 -7.49 10.96
CA ASN A 139 -51.72 -8.57 10.00
C ASN A 139 -50.23 -8.91 9.86
N GLY A 140 -49.87 -10.17 10.07
CA GLY A 140 -48.49 -10.68 9.94
C GLY A 140 -47.67 -10.71 11.23
N TYR A 141 -48.19 -10.20 12.35
CA TYR A 141 -47.49 -10.15 13.65
C TYR A 141 -48.22 -10.99 14.70
N SER A 142 -48.26 -12.32 14.50
CA SER A 142 -48.93 -13.26 15.41
C SER A 142 -47.97 -13.97 16.38
N ILE A 143 -46.66 -13.86 16.16
CA ILE A 143 -45.62 -14.56 16.91
C ILE A 143 -44.66 -13.51 17.45
N ASP A 144 -44.62 -13.38 18.78
CA ASP A 144 -43.65 -12.54 19.49
C ASP A 144 -42.47 -13.42 19.93
N LEU A 145 -41.36 -13.31 19.21
CA LEU A 145 -40.09 -13.87 19.63
C LEU A 145 -39.30 -12.73 20.29
N TYR A 146 -39.12 -12.79 21.60
CA TYR A 146 -38.33 -11.78 22.33
C TYR A 146 -36.93 -11.52 21.73
N PHE A 147 -36.39 -12.48 20.99
CA PHE A 147 -35.10 -12.40 20.31
C PHE A 147 -35.23 -12.52 18.77
N PRO A 148 -34.85 -11.49 17.98
CA PRO A 148 -34.97 -11.48 16.52
C PRO A 148 -33.85 -12.29 15.85
N VAL A 149 -34.02 -13.62 15.76
CA VAL A 149 -33.03 -14.53 15.16
C VAL A 149 -32.78 -14.21 13.67
N SER A 150 -33.84 -13.92 12.91
CA SER A 150 -33.74 -13.63 11.47
C SER A 150 -32.97 -12.34 11.19
N GLY A 151 -33.24 -11.27 11.95
CA GLY A 151 -32.56 -9.98 11.82
C GLY A 151 -31.08 -10.06 12.20
N LEU A 152 -30.75 -10.83 13.23
CA LEU A 152 -29.35 -11.07 13.61
C LEU A 152 -28.60 -11.91 12.58
N LEU A 153 -29.25 -12.88 11.94
CA LEU A 153 -28.63 -13.64 10.85
C LEU A 153 -28.33 -12.74 9.64
N GLN A 154 -29.27 -11.86 9.27
CA GLN A 154 -29.05 -10.85 8.24
C GLN A 154 -27.92 -9.88 8.64
N LEU A 155 -27.85 -9.48 9.91
CA LEU A 155 -26.79 -8.65 10.47
C LEU A 155 -25.41 -9.26 10.26
N VAL A 156 -25.23 -10.50 10.72
CA VAL A 156 -23.96 -11.21 10.59
C VAL A 156 -23.58 -11.40 9.12
N PHE A 157 -24.54 -11.66 8.24
CA PHE A 157 -24.27 -11.87 6.82
C PHE A 157 -23.80 -10.59 6.11
N TYR A 158 -24.57 -9.49 6.16
CA TYR A 158 -24.17 -8.27 5.44
C TYR A 158 -23.00 -7.54 6.13
N MET A 159 -22.96 -7.48 7.47
CA MET A 159 -21.77 -6.94 8.16
C MET A 159 -20.55 -7.82 7.95
N GLY A 160 -20.72 -9.15 7.94
CA GLY A 160 -19.65 -10.10 7.67
C GLY A 160 -19.06 -9.91 6.28
N TRP A 161 -19.90 -9.82 5.25
CA TRP A 161 -19.47 -9.53 3.88
C TRP A 161 -18.75 -8.17 3.78
N LEU A 162 -19.28 -7.12 4.40
CA LEU A 162 -18.63 -5.80 4.43
C LEU A 162 -17.26 -5.85 5.12
N LYS A 163 -17.16 -6.56 6.25
CA LYS A 163 -15.90 -6.69 7.00
C LYS A 163 -14.85 -7.48 6.22
N ILE A 164 -15.23 -8.56 5.54
CA ILE A 164 -14.32 -9.31 4.66
C ILE A 164 -13.74 -8.39 3.60
N ALA A 165 -14.58 -7.57 2.94
CA ALA A 165 -14.14 -6.63 1.92
C ALA A 165 -13.17 -5.57 2.48
N ILE A 166 -13.49 -4.95 3.63
CA ILE A 166 -12.65 -3.94 4.26
C ILE A 166 -11.29 -4.52 4.68
N THR A 167 -11.29 -5.73 5.25
CA THR A 167 -10.08 -6.42 5.70
C THR A 167 -9.18 -6.78 4.52
N LEU A 168 -9.72 -7.26 3.39
CA LEU A 168 -8.93 -7.55 2.20
C LEU A 168 -8.23 -6.29 1.64
N ILE A 169 -8.92 -5.15 1.65
CA ILE A 169 -8.34 -3.87 1.21
C ILE A 169 -7.24 -3.41 2.18
N THR A 170 -7.47 -3.55 3.48
CA THR A 170 -6.61 -2.98 4.55
C THR A 170 -5.42 -3.88 4.93
N ASN A 171 -5.49 -5.19 4.71
CA ASN A 171 -4.39 -6.13 5.01
C ASN A 171 -3.08 -5.82 4.26
N THR A 172 -3.10 -4.93 3.28
CA THR A 172 -1.92 -4.43 2.60
C THR A 172 -1.29 -3.21 3.27
N THR A 173 -2.07 -2.41 4.03
CA THR A 173 -1.65 -1.10 4.57
C THR A 173 -1.32 -1.12 6.06
N HIS A 174 -1.81 -2.12 6.80
CA HIS A 174 -1.45 -2.37 8.19
C HIS A 174 -1.05 -3.83 8.38
N PRO A 175 0.01 -4.13 9.16
CA PRO A 175 0.15 -5.50 9.65
C PRO A 175 -1.14 -5.85 10.39
N PRO A 176 -1.61 -7.11 10.35
CA PRO A 176 -2.65 -7.52 11.26
C PRO A 176 -2.20 -7.14 12.66
N THR A 177 -2.84 -6.14 13.26
CA THR A 177 -2.72 -5.91 14.68
C THR A 177 -3.12 -7.24 15.29
N PRO A 178 -2.26 -7.91 16.07
CA PRO A 178 -2.65 -9.15 16.70
C PRO A 178 -3.86 -8.84 17.58
N LEU A 179 -5.07 -9.20 17.11
CA LEU A 179 -6.22 -9.34 17.98
C LEU A 179 -5.81 -10.46 18.95
N LEU A 180 -5.55 -10.10 20.21
CA LEU A 180 -5.13 -11.00 21.30
C LEU A 180 -3.63 -11.32 21.40
N ALA A 181 -2.74 -10.33 21.28
CA ALA A 181 -1.47 -10.40 22.00
C ALA A 181 -1.41 -9.25 23.02
N ASP A 182 -1.98 -9.48 24.19
CA ASP A 182 -1.33 -9.01 25.42
C ASP A 182 0.07 -9.65 25.42
N GLU A 183 1.02 -9.01 24.75
CA GLU A 183 2.43 -9.26 25.03
C GLU A 183 2.62 -8.88 26.51
N PRO A 184 2.98 -9.82 27.41
CA PRO A 184 3.42 -9.43 28.74
C PRO A 184 4.57 -8.44 28.58
N PRO A 185 4.68 -7.41 29.45
CA PRO A 185 5.72 -6.42 29.33
C PRO A 185 7.07 -7.14 29.16
N PRO A 186 7.88 -6.77 28.16
CA PRO A 186 9.09 -7.51 27.87
C PRO A 186 9.92 -7.59 29.15
N LEU A 187 10.23 -8.81 29.59
CA LEU A 187 11.27 -9.05 30.58
C LEU A 187 12.48 -8.20 30.18
N PRO A 188 13.26 -7.65 31.14
CA PRO A 188 14.38 -6.78 30.89
C PRO A 188 15.48 -7.53 30.12
N THR A 189 15.24 -7.69 28.83
CA THR A 189 16.19 -8.12 27.83
C THR A 189 17.07 -6.90 27.60
N ARG A 190 18.38 -7.14 27.73
CA ARG A 190 19.46 -6.18 27.51
C ARG A 190 19.05 -5.22 26.39
N ARG A 191 18.79 -3.95 26.73
CA ARG A 191 18.33 -2.91 25.79
C ARG A 191 19.14 -2.99 24.50
N VAL A 192 18.61 -3.65 23.48
CA VAL A 192 18.94 -3.28 22.11
C VAL A 192 18.30 -1.92 21.99
N ARG A 193 19.12 -0.86 22.04
CA ARG A 193 18.60 0.49 21.88
C ARG A 193 17.76 0.47 20.60
N PRO A 194 16.55 1.06 20.60
CA PRO A 194 15.96 1.45 19.32
C PRO A 194 17.05 2.22 18.57
N PRO A 195 17.26 1.97 17.26
CA PRO A 195 18.26 2.71 16.50
C PRO A 195 17.99 4.20 16.76
N PRO A 196 19.04 4.99 17.05
CA PRO A 196 18.85 6.40 17.37
C PRO A 196 18.01 7.04 16.26
N PRO A 197 16.96 7.83 16.57
CA PRO A 197 16.34 8.65 15.54
C PRO A 197 17.45 9.48 14.94
N CYS A 198 17.68 9.35 13.63
CA CYS A 198 18.85 9.89 12.92
C CYS A 198 19.26 11.26 13.47
N ALA A 199 20.20 11.24 14.42
CA ALA A 199 20.63 12.42 15.12
C ALA A 199 21.67 13.08 14.22
N GLY A 200 21.24 14.15 13.54
CA GLY A 200 22.13 14.98 12.74
C GLY A 200 22.12 14.68 11.25
N ARG A 201 20.97 14.84 10.60
CA ARG A 201 20.83 15.43 9.26
C ARG A 201 19.36 15.53 8.93
N ARG A 202 18.95 16.64 8.32
CA ARG A 202 17.56 16.91 7.91
C ARG A 202 17.06 15.76 7.06
N CYS A 203 16.35 14.81 7.66
CA CYS A 203 15.41 14.00 6.93
C CYS A 203 14.31 14.98 6.56
N GLY A 204 14.42 15.56 5.36
CA GLY A 204 13.47 16.53 4.86
C GLY A 204 12.07 15.94 5.04
N ARG A 205 11.26 16.56 5.91
CA ARG A 205 9.82 16.57 5.75
C ARG A 205 9.51 17.29 4.44
N GLY A 206 9.81 16.63 3.34
CA GLY A 206 9.24 16.91 2.04
C GLY A 206 7.86 16.28 1.97
N GLN A 207 6.96 16.63 2.90
CA GLN A 207 5.58 16.84 2.47
C GLN A 207 5.60 18.12 1.63
N GLY A 208 6.22 18.04 0.45
CA GLY A 208 5.80 18.89 -0.62
C GLY A 208 4.35 18.54 -0.83
N ARG A 209 3.44 19.47 -0.51
CA ARG A 209 2.11 19.48 -1.10
C ARG A 209 2.33 19.24 -2.59
N VAL A 210 2.10 18.01 -3.05
CA VAL A 210 1.86 17.76 -4.46
C VAL A 210 0.64 18.61 -4.74
N ARG A 211 0.87 19.78 -5.34
CA ARG A 211 -0.18 20.58 -5.92
C ARG A 211 -0.70 19.69 -7.03
N GLN A 212 -1.71 18.86 -6.74
CA GLN A 212 -2.49 18.16 -7.74
C GLN A 212 -2.89 19.24 -8.73
N ARG A 213 -2.22 19.26 -9.89
CA ARG A 213 -2.79 19.93 -11.04
C ARG A 213 -4.09 19.17 -11.27
N ARG A 214 -5.22 19.82 -10.98
CA ARG A 214 -6.53 19.31 -11.37
C ARG A 214 -6.42 18.88 -12.84
N PRO A 215 -6.86 17.67 -13.23
CA PRO A 215 -7.06 17.40 -14.63
C PRO A 215 -7.99 18.50 -15.17
N ARG A 216 -7.64 19.12 -16.30
CA ARG A 216 -8.55 20.06 -16.96
C ARG A 216 -9.88 19.35 -17.18
N SER A 217 -10.98 19.96 -16.74
CA SER A 217 -12.32 19.46 -17.03
C SER A 217 -12.50 19.36 -18.55
N GLN A 218 -13.30 18.39 -19.02
CA GLN A 218 -13.60 18.23 -20.45
C GLN A 218 -14.12 19.52 -21.09
N GLU A 219 -14.73 20.42 -20.32
CA GLU A 219 -15.19 21.75 -20.76
C GLU A 219 -14.04 22.67 -21.21
N GLU A 220 -12.86 22.63 -20.58
CA GLU A 220 -11.71 23.46 -21.01
C GLU A 220 -11.07 22.94 -22.31
N LEU A 221 -11.21 21.64 -22.61
CA LEU A 221 -10.73 21.06 -23.87
C LEU A 221 -11.67 21.36 -25.04
N GLN A 222 -12.99 21.42 -24.81
CA GLN A 222 -13.96 21.87 -25.82
C GLN A 222 -13.90 23.39 -26.07
N ALA A 223 -13.61 24.21 -25.05
CA ALA A 223 -13.43 25.65 -25.23
C ALA A 223 -12.16 26.02 -26.04
N LEU A 224 -11.15 25.14 -26.05
CA LEU A 224 -9.91 25.33 -26.82
C LEU A 224 -10.02 24.85 -28.27
N SER A 225 -10.96 23.95 -28.60
CA SER A 225 -11.23 23.58 -29.99
C SER A 225 -12.05 24.64 -30.72
N PHE A 226 -12.94 25.36 -30.02
CA PHE A 226 -13.77 26.43 -30.59
C PHE A 226 -13.05 27.76 -30.85
N ARG A 227 -11.81 27.91 -30.36
CA ARG A 227 -11.01 29.13 -30.54
C ARG A 227 -9.97 29.00 -31.67
N ARG A 228 -10.05 27.92 -32.45
CA ARG A 228 -9.12 27.60 -33.54
C ARG A 228 -9.80 27.45 -34.91
N ASP A 229 -11.03 27.96 -35.01
CA ASP A 229 -11.75 28.23 -36.26
C ASP A 229 -12.03 29.74 -36.37
#